data_AF-A0A418MM00-F1
#
_entry.id   AF-A0A418MM00-F1
#
_cell.length_a   1.000
_cell.length_b   1.000
_cell.length_c   1.000
_cell.angle_alpha   90.00
_cell.angle_beta   90.00
_cell.angle_gamma   90.00
#
_symmetry.space_group_name_H-M   'P 1'
#
loop_
_entity.id
_entity.type
_entity.pdbx_description
1 polymer ?
#
loop_
_entity_poly.entity_id
_entity_poly.type
_entity_poly.pdbx_seq_one_letter_code
_entity_poly.pdbx_strand_id
1 'polypeptide(L)'
;MKERELESLRDGVNRFKDLFVMGDVTKAEYKTRLERLKNLVVRKENEYEQLKESLDGCSPLTHAERLQLIDKLKASWKTAIDVQERNRLMKLITLRIEYTRNGDEVDIKVKFR
;
A
#
# COMPACT_ATOMS: atom_id res chain seq x y z
N MET A 1 -8.26 -10.81 2.60
CA MET A 1 -8.67 -11.35 1.28
C MET A 1 -7.46 -11.54 0.36
N LYS A 2 -6.62 -10.51 0.14
CA LYS A 2 -5.35 -10.62 -0.61
C LYS A 2 -4.25 -11.49 0.01
N GLU A 3 -4.18 -11.59 1.34
CA GLU A 3 -3.26 -12.53 2.01
C GLU A 3 -3.55 -13.98 1.63
N ARG A 4 -4.83 -14.36 1.55
CA ARG A 4 -5.22 -15.70 1.08
C ARG A 4 -4.84 -15.93 -0.39
N GLU A 5 -4.86 -14.89 -1.21
CA GLU A 5 -4.40 -14.99 -2.61
C GLU A 5 -2.88 -15.19 -2.68
N LEU A 6 -2.10 -14.46 -1.86
CA LEU A 6 -0.65 -14.63 -1.76
C LEU A 6 -0.27 -16.01 -1.24
N GLU A 7 -0.99 -16.49 -0.23
CA GLU A 7 -0.80 -17.81 0.37
C GLU A 7 -1.13 -18.92 -0.66
N SER A 8 -2.24 -18.77 -1.38
CA SER A 8 -2.58 -19.66 -2.50
C SER A 8 -1.55 -19.62 -3.63
N LEU A 9 -0.93 -18.48 -3.90
CA LEU A 9 0.11 -18.36 -4.93
C LEU A 9 1.40 -19.07 -4.49
N ARG A 10 1.76 -18.94 -3.21
CA ARG A 10 2.91 -19.62 -2.61
C ARG A 10 2.72 -21.14 -2.61
N ASP A 11 1.52 -21.61 -2.31
CA ASP A 11 1.16 -23.03 -2.42
C ASP A 11 1.22 -23.53 -3.86
N GLY A 12 0.78 -22.71 -4.83
CA GLY A 12 0.91 -23.01 -6.25
C GLY A 12 2.36 -23.18 -6.70
N VAL A 13 3.27 -22.34 -6.20
CA VAL A 13 4.72 -22.45 -6.47
C VAL A 13 5.31 -23.73 -5.88
N ASN A 14 4.89 -24.11 -4.67
CA ASN A 14 5.37 -25.35 -4.04
C ASN A 14 4.92 -26.59 -4.81
N ARG A 15 3.65 -26.67 -5.22
CA ARG A 15 3.18 -27.78 -6.08
C ARG A 15 3.92 -27.85 -7.41
N PHE A 16 4.35 -26.71 -7.95
CA PHE A 16 5.11 -26.66 -9.18
C PHE A 16 6.54 -27.21 -9.03
N LYS A 17 7.16 -27.07 -7.84
CA LYS A 17 8.41 -27.74 -7.51
C LYS A 17 8.23 -29.25 -7.48
N ASP A 18 7.13 -29.74 -6.92
CA ASP A 18 6.86 -31.18 -6.81
C ASP A 18 6.69 -31.82 -8.19
N LEU A 19 5.98 -31.17 -9.12
CA LEU A 19 5.82 -31.63 -10.51
C LEU A 19 7.16 -31.69 -11.28
N PHE A 20 8.09 -30.77 -10.99
CA PHE A 20 9.43 -30.82 -11.58
C PHE A 20 10.27 -31.96 -11.02
N VAL A 21 10.15 -32.24 -9.71
CA VAL A 21 10.84 -33.36 -9.05
C VAL A 21 10.29 -34.71 -9.54
N MET A 22 9.00 -34.80 -9.84
CA MET A 22 8.38 -36.00 -10.44
C MET A 22 8.73 -36.20 -11.93
N GLY A 23 9.39 -35.23 -12.59
CA GLY A 23 9.81 -35.34 -13.99
C GLY A 23 8.74 -35.00 -15.02
N ASP A 24 7.57 -34.51 -14.59
CA ASP A 24 6.43 -34.18 -15.46
C ASP A 24 6.64 -32.91 -16.30
N VAL A 25 7.70 -32.13 -16.02
CA VAL A 25 7.97 -30.85 -16.67
C VAL A 25 9.43 -30.76 -17.07
N THR A 26 9.70 -30.35 -18.31
CA THR A 26 11.08 -30.20 -18.77
C THR A 26 11.80 -29.05 -18.05
N LYS A 27 13.13 -29.12 -17.93
CA LYS A 27 13.97 -28.11 -17.25
C LYS A 27 13.79 -26.69 -17.82
N ALA A 28 13.49 -26.58 -19.11
CA ALA A 28 13.22 -25.30 -19.78
C ALA A 28 11.85 -24.73 -19.37
N GLU A 29 10.79 -25.54 -19.43
CA GLU A 29 9.44 -25.13 -19.05
C GLU A 29 9.32 -24.79 -17.56
N TYR A 30 10.03 -25.53 -16.70
CA TYR A 30 10.13 -25.24 -15.29
C TYR A 30 10.76 -23.89 -15.03
N LYS A 31 11.90 -23.58 -15.66
CA LYS A 31 12.56 -22.27 -15.54
C LYS A 31 11.64 -21.14 -15.98
N THR A 32 11.02 -21.23 -17.15
CA THR A 32 10.17 -20.15 -17.68
C THR A 32 8.93 -19.90 -16.81
N ARG A 33 8.28 -20.96 -16.31
CA ARG A 33 7.12 -20.82 -15.41
C ARG A 33 7.52 -20.32 -14.03
N LEU A 34 8.65 -20.77 -13.48
CA LEU A 34 9.17 -20.29 -12.21
C LEU A 34 9.54 -18.80 -12.26
N GLU A 35 10.19 -18.36 -13.34
CA GLU A 35 10.52 -16.95 -13.58
C GLU A 35 9.25 -16.08 -13.60
N ARG A 36 8.22 -16.53 -14.34
CA ARG A 36 6.92 -15.84 -14.40
C ARG A 36 6.25 -15.76 -13.03
N LEU A 37 6.25 -16.85 -12.27
CA LEU A 37 5.65 -16.89 -10.93
C LEU A 37 6.42 -15.99 -9.95
N LYS A 38 7.76 -15.99 -9.99
CA LYS A 38 8.58 -15.08 -9.17
C LYS A 38 8.28 -13.61 -9.49
N ASN A 39 8.23 -13.25 -10.77
CA ASN A 39 7.89 -11.89 -11.19
C ASN A 39 6.48 -11.49 -10.74
N LEU A 40 5.53 -12.42 -10.77
CA LEU A 40 4.17 -12.18 -10.33
C LEU A 40 4.09 -12.01 -8.80
N VAL A 41 4.86 -12.78 -8.03
CA VAL A 41 4.98 -12.63 -6.57
C VAL A 41 5.54 -11.26 -6.23
N VAL A 42 6.68 -10.86 -6.82
CA VAL A 42 7.29 -9.54 -6.57
C VAL A 42 6.32 -8.41 -6.92
N ARG A 43 5.60 -8.52 -8.04
CA ARG A 43 4.60 -7.53 -8.41
C ARG A 43 3.45 -7.46 -7.40
N LYS A 44 2.97 -8.60 -6.91
CA LYS A 44 1.88 -8.67 -5.93
C LYS A 44 2.31 -8.21 -4.54
N GLU A 45 3.55 -8.47 -4.15
CA GLU A 45 4.14 -7.94 -2.90
C GLU A 45 4.30 -6.42 -2.98
N ASN A 46 4.76 -5.86 -4.11
CA ASN A 46 4.80 -4.41 -4.31
C ASN A 46 3.39 -3.78 -4.30
N GLU A 47 2.41 -4.40 -4.96
CA GLU A 47 1.01 -3.94 -4.91
C GLU A 47 0.43 -4.02 -3.48
N TYR A 48 0.83 -5.02 -2.69
CA TYR A 48 0.42 -5.17 -1.30
C TYR A 48 1.04 -4.09 -0.42
N GLU A 49 2.34 -3.83 -0.54
CA GLU A 49 3.02 -2.77 0.21
C GLU A 49 2.47 -1.38 -0.17
N GLN A 50 2.20 -1.10 -1.44
CA GLN A 50 1.56 0.16 -1.86
C GLN A 50 0.15 0.32 -1.26
N LEU A 51 -0.62 -0.77 -1.19
CA LEU A 51 -1.94 -0.75 -0.56
C LEU A 51 -1.85 -0.63 0.96
N LYS A 52 -0.84 -1.24 1.58
CA LYS A 52 -0.58 -1.15 3.01
C LYS A 52 -0.13 0.26 3.38
N GLU A 53 0.74 0.90 2.61
CA GLU A 53 1.06 2.33 2.74
C GLU A 53 -0.19 3.21 2.57
N SER A 54 -1.10 2.83 1.67
CA SER A 54 -2.39 3.51 1.51
C SER A 54 -3.34 3.27 2.71
N LEU A 55 -3.17 2.15 3.43
CA LEU A 55 -3.96 1.73 4.58
C LEU A 55 -3.34 2.08 5.95
N ASP A 56 -2.04 2.35 6.03
CA ASP A 56 -1.33 2.78 7.25
C ASP A 56 -1.77 4.19 7.70
N GLY A 57 -2.62 4.83 6.90
CA GLY A 57 -3.45 5.95 7.34
C GLY A 57 -4.75 5.57 8.07
N CYS A 58 -5.26 4.36 7.99
CA CYS A 58 -6.62 4.03 8.41
C CYS A 58 -6.73 3.37 9.80
N SER A 59 -5.66 3.31 10.60
CA SER A 59 -5.79 2.89 12.00
C SER A 59 -6.38 4.03 12.86
N PRO A 60 -7.28 3.72 13.80
CA PRO A 60 -7.81 4.71 14.73
C PRO A 60 -6.67 5.26 15.60
N LEU A 61 -6.28 6.50 15.34
CA LEU A 61 -5.29 7.22 16.15
C LEU A 61 -5.87 7.51 17.53
N THR A 62 -5.11 7.23 18.58
CA THR A 62 -5.42 7.68 19.93
C THR A 62 -5.37 9.21 20.00
N HIS A 63 -6.06 9.81 20.99
CA HIS A 63 -6.06 11.27 21.15
C HIS A 63 -4.65 11.85 21.29
N ALA A 64 -3.76 11.17 22.00
CA ALA A 64 -2.37 11.58 22.17
C ALA A 64 -1.59 11.58 20.84
N GLU A 65 -1.76 10.54 20.01
CA GLU A 65 -1.11 10.46 18.69
C GLU A 65 -1.61 11.54 17.74
N ARG A 66 -2.91 11.86 17.78
CA ARG A 66 -3.48 12.97 17.00
C ARG A 66 -2.84 14.30 17.37
N LEU A 67 -2.70 14.58 18.67
CA LEU A 67 -2.05 15.81 19.14
C LEU A 67 -0.60 15.88 18.68
N GLN A 68 0.16 14.79 18.80
CA GLN A 68 1.55 14.73 18.32
C GLN A 68 1.67 15.00 16.82
N LEU A 69 0.76 14.45 15.99
CA LEU A 69 0.75 14.70 14.55
C LEU A 69 0.42 16.16 14.21
N ILE A 70 -0.54 16.75 14.93
CA ILE A 70 -0.90 18.17 14.79
C ILE A 70 0.29 19.05 15.18
N ASP A 71 0.99 18.74 16.26
CA ASP A 71 2.15 19.52 16.72
C ASP A 71 3.33 19.40 15.76
N LYS A 72 3.59 18.20 15.21
CA LYS A 72 4.56 18.01 14.11
C LYS A 72 4.20 18.84 12.89
N LEU A 73 2.92 18.84 12.48
CA LEU A 73 2.46 19.66 11.36
C LEU A 73 2.64 21.15 11.66
N LYS A 74 2.28 21.64 12.85
CA LYS A 74 2.48 23.03 13.26
C LYS A 74 3.96 23.43 13.25
N ALA A 75 4.83 22.57 13.77
CA ALA A 75 6.27 22.80 13.76
C ALA A 75 6.83 22.92 12.34
N SER A 76 6.28 22.13 11.40
CA SER A 76 6.63 22.12 9.97
C SER A 76 6.36 23.45 9.23
N TRP A 77 5.51 24.33 9.80
CA TRP A 77 5.27 25.68 9.29
C TRP A 77 6.28 26.70 9.80
N LYS A 78 6.95 26.40 10.92
CA LYS A 78 7.96 27.27 11.55
C LYS A 78 9.39 26.94 11.12
N THR A 79 9.61 25.74 10.57
CA THR A 79 10.91 25.27 10.10
C THR A 79 10.90 25.10 8.58
N ALA A 80 12.03 25.38 7.94
CA ALA A 80 12.21 25.13 6.51
C ALA A 80 12.33 23.61 6.30
N ILE A 81 11.20 22.98 6.02
CA ILE A 81 11.13 21.56 5.63
C ILE A 81 10.70 21.45 4.17
N ASP A 82 11.02 20.31 3.56
CA ASP A 82 10.62 20.00 2.19
C ASP A 82 9.08 19.92 2.05
N VAL A 83 8.58 20.37 0.89
CA VAL A 83 7.16 20.37 0.56
C VAL A 83 6.59 18.94 0.56
N GLN A 84 7.39 17.94 0.18
CA GLN A 84 6.96 16.54 0.22
C GLN A 84 6.68 16.08 1.66
N GLU A 85 7.53 16.46 2.62
CA GLU A 85 7.35 16.08 4.02
C GLU A 85 6.16 16.81 4.65
N ARG A 86 5.92 18.07 4.28
CA ARG A 86 4.71 18.80 4.71
C ARG A 86 3.44 18.11 4.19
N ASN A 87 3.46 17.67 2.93
CA ASN A 87 2.36 16.91 2.33
C ASN A 87 2.17 15.55 3.02
N ARG A 88 3.26 14.87 3.41
CA ARG A 88 3.20 13.62 4.18
C ARG A 88 2.51 13.84 5.53
N LEU A 89 2.93 14.85 6.30
CA LEU A 89 2.31 15.20 7.58
C LEU A 89 0.82 15.53 7.44
N MET A 90 0.44 16.25 6.38
CA MET A 90 -0.96 16.57 6.09
C MET A 90 -1.80 15.31 5.81
N LYS A 91 -1.25 14.36 5.06
CA LYS A 91 -1.92 13.08 4.76
C LYS A 91 -2.12 12.20 6.00
N LEU A 92 -1.21 12.26 6.98
CA LEU A 92 -1.32 11.50 8.23
C LEU A 92 -2.47 11.96 9.12
N ILE A 93 -2.92 13.20 8.95
CA ILE A 93 -3.95 13.79 9.80
C ILE A 93 -5.30 13.92 9.08
N THR A 94 -5.29 13.81 7.75
CA THR A 94 -6.48 13.81 6.89
C THR A 94 -7.05 12.41 6.78
N LEU A 95 -8.35 12.27 7.07
CA LEU A 95 -9.10 11.03 6.84
C LEU A 95 -9.57 10.95 5.40
N ARG A 96 -10.25 11.99 4.91
CA ARG A 96 -10.71 12.08 3.52
C ARG A 96 -10.96 13.53 3.11
N ILE A 97 -10.88 13.79 1.82
CA ILE A 97 -11.28 15.07 1.21
C ILE A 97 -12.46 14.78 0.28
N GLU A 98 -13.56 15.46 0.51
CA GLU A 98 -14.77 15.40 -0.31
C GLU A 98 -14.81 16.63 -1.21
N TYR A 99 -14.99 16.40 -2.50
CA TYR A 99 -15.16 17.43 -3.50
C TYR A 99 -16.57 17.33 -4.06
N THR A 100 -17.36 18.40 -3.92
CA THR A 100 -18.68 18.52 -4.53
C THR A 100 -18.66 19.68 -5.49
N ARG A 101 -18.98 19.43 -6.77
CA ARG A 101 -19.01 20.46 -7.82
C ARG A 101 -20.46 20.70 -8.25
N ASN A 102 -20.92 21.93 -8.09
CA ASN A 102 -22.24 22.39 -8.49
C ASN A 102 -22.08 23.50 -9.53
N GLY A 103 -22.04 23.11 -10.81
CA GLY A 103 -21.75 24.04 -11.91
C GLY A 103 -20.34 24.62 -11.81
N ASP A 104 -20.26 25.93 -11.60
CA ASP A 104 -19.01 26.68 -11.43
C ASP A 104 -18.52 26.73 -9.98
N GLU A 105 -19.34 26.27 -9.02
CA GLU A 105 -18.95 26.22 -7.61
C GLU A 105 -18.31 24.86 -7.27
N VAL A 106 -17.20 24.92 -6.54
CA VAL A 106 -16.50 23.75 -6.00
C VAL A 106 -16.43 23.87 -4.49
N ASP A 107 -17.11 22.96 -3.81
CA ASP A 107 -17.07 22.78 -2.37
C ASP A 107 -16.03 21.72 -2.01
N ILE A 108 -15.13 22.06 -1.10
CA ILE A 108 -14.09 21.17 -0.60
C ILE A 108 -14.29 20.97 0.90
N LYS A 109 -14.61 19.74 1.31
CA LYS A 109 -14.74 19.36 2.72
C LYS A 109 -13.63 18.40 3.11
N VAL A 110 -12.77 18.83 4.02
CA VAL A 110 -11.70 17.98 4.57
C VAL A 110 -12.18 17.39 5.89
N LYS A 111 -12.21 16.06 5.97
CA LYS A 111 -12.41 15.34 7.23
C LYS A 111 -11.06 14.95 7.80
N PHE A 112 -10.80 15.35 9.04
CA PHE A 112 -9.61 14.97 9.79
C PHE A 112 -9.88 13.72 10.62
N ARG A 113 -8.80 13.03 11.01
CA ARG A 113 -8.86 11.81 11.82
C ARG A 113 -9.22 12.07 13.27
#